data_AF-A0A0K0X6Y3-F1
#
_entry.id   AF-A0A0K0X6Y3-F1
#
_cell.length_a   1.000
_cell.length_b   1.000
_cell.length_c   1.000
_cell.angle_alpha   90.00
_cell.angle_beta   90.00
_cell.angle_gamma   90.00
#
_symmetry.space_group_name_H-M   'P 1'
#
loop_
_entity.id
_entity.type
_entity.pdbx_description
1 polymer ?
#
loop_
_entity_poly.entity_id
_entity_poly.type
_entity_poly.pdbx_seq_one_letter_code
_entity_poly.pdbx_strand_id
1 'polypeptide(L)'
;MSRRQLLGAVIATCVLVPLAACSTVVEGSPVSVFADPFSVAGMPATDGPSGLRPDAAAPTREVTDSDGGKIDELAASAISDIEEFWSAAYGETFKGDFTPVRELISWDSESFDGEFCGLSTFALVNAAYCKPDRTIGWDRGVLLPSLRKQNGDMGVVMVLAHEYGHAIQQQAKLVRRNTPTLVSEQQADCLAGTYMRWVAEGNSPRFTLGTGDGLNSLLAAVIAFRDPLLTETDAYFGVDEHGSAFERVSAFQFGFTDGAAACAAIDSKEISQRRGDLPVLLPEDQTGELPITEESVRSMVDALDVVFKPKNPPRLSFAAEDADSCPDARPSPPTSYCPATNTLVVDLDELEAVGVKPEDGQVGALALGDNSAYSLLISRYMVALQHERGLVLDNAQAALRTACLTGVATAKLSQPVTTPEGNTIVLTAGDVDEAVSGILTTGLVASDVNGDSVPSGFSRIDAFRVGILGDEARCLKRFS
;
A
#
# COMPACT_ATOMS: atom_id res chain seq x y z
N MET A 1 42.47 -56.04 16.36
CA MET A 1 42.13 -54.65 16.01
C MET A 1 43.41 -53.86 15.83
N SER A 2 43.68 -53.36 14.62
CA SER A 2 44.98 -52.75 14.30
C SER A 2 45.03 -51.29 14.76
N ARG A 3 46.21 -50.84 15.21
CA ARG A 3 46.51 -49.47 15.70
C ARG A 3 46.02 -48.34 14.77
N ARG A 4 45.77 -48.62 13.48
CA ARG A 4 45.26 -47.65 12.50
C ARG A 4 43.77 -47.34 12.66
N GLN A 5 42.96 -48.28 13.16
CA GLN A 5 41.52 -48.04 13.39
C GLN A 5 41.26 -47.19 14.63
N LEU A 6 42.17 -47.22 15.62
CA LEU A 6 42.10 -46.38 16.82
C LEU A 6 42.49 -44.92 16.55
N LEU A 7 43.44 -44.63 15.65
CA LEU A 7 43.80 -43.24 15.30
C LEU A 7 42.71 -42.53 14.49
N GLY A 8 42.02 -43.23 13.58
CA GLY A 8 40.93 -42.64 12.78
C GLY A 8 39.73 -42.25 13.64
N ALA A 9 39.40 -43.05 14.66
CA ALA A 9 38.32 -42.75 15.59
C ALA A 9 38.64 -41.53 16.48
N VAL A 10 39.89 -41.38 16.95
CA VAL A 10 40.29 -40.24 17.80
C VAL A 10 40.29 -38.92 17.02
N ILE A 11 40.70 -38.91 15.74
CA ILE A 11 40.70 -37.69 14.92
C ILE A 11 39.26 -37.27 14.55
N ALA A 12 38.38 -38.21 14.22
CA ALA A 12 36.97 -37.89 13.96
C ALA A 12 36.25 -37.33 15.20
N THR A 13 36.61 -37.80 16.40
CA THR A 13 36.02 -37.31 17.65
C THR A 13 36.55 -35.92 18.06
N CYS A 14 37.80 -35.58 17.71
CA CYS A 14 38.35 -34.24 18.00
C CYS A 14 37.91 -33.13 17.04
N VAL A 15 37.42 -33.45 15.84
CA VAL A 15 36.93 -32.45 14.86
C VAL A 15 35.42 -32.19 14.98
N LEU A 16 34.65 -33.11 15.57
CA LEU A 16 33.20 -32.94 15.76
C LEU A 16 32.82 -32.11 17.00
N VAL A 17 33.70 -32.00 18.01
CA VAL A 17 33.41 -31.28 19.25
C VAL A 17 33.49 -29.74 19.14
N PRO A 18 34.32 -29.09 18.29
CA PRO A 18 34.32 -27.63 18.19
C PRO A 18 33.14 -27.06 17.40
N LEU A 19 32.49 -27.84 16.52
CA LEU A 19 31.40 -27.34 15.67
C LEU A 19 30.07 -27.11 16.43
N ALA A 20 29.93 -27.68 17.62
CA ALA A 20 28.80 -27.40 18.51
C ALA A 20 29.06 -26.23 19.48
N ALA A 21 30.28 -25.69 19.54
CA ALA A 21 30.67 -24.68 20.52
C ALA A 21 30.37 -23.23 20.09
N CYS A 22 29.75 -23.02 18.92
CA CYS A 22 29.36 -21.70 18.42
C CYS A 22 27.86 -21.57 18.13
N SER A 23 27.01 -22.45 18.66
CA SER A 23 25.55 -22.22 18.65
C SER A 23 25.14 -21.57 19.98
N THR A 24 25.07 -20.24 20.01
CA THR A 24 24.35 -19.54 21.06
C THR A 24 22.86 -19.72 20.81
N VAL A 25 22.16 -20.39 21.73
CA VAL A 25 20.69 -20.35 21.76
C VAL A 25 20.32 -18.90 22.07
N VAL A 26 19.76 -18.20 21.11
CA VAL A 26 19.13 -16.91 21.35
C VAL A 26 17.79 -17.23 22.00
N GLU A 27 17.72 -17.10 23.33
CA GLU A 27 16.45 -17.19 24.04
C GLU A 27 15.56 -16.02 23.61
N GLY A 28 14.43 -16.33 23.00
CA GLY A 28 13.45 -15.36 22.53
C GLY A 28 12.25 -16.05 21.91
N SER A 29 11.09 -15.43 22.00
CA SER A 29 9.92 -15.86 21.23
C SER A 29 9.99 -15.21 19.85
N PRO A 30 9.92 -15.96 18.74
CA PRO A 30 9.83 -15.35 17.42
C PRO A 30 8.54 -14.52 17.37
N VAL A 31 8.71 -13.21 17.20
CA VAL A 31 7.61 -12.26 17.00
C VAL A 31 7.65 -11.77 15.57
N SER A 32 6.47 -11.63 14.97
CA SER A 32 6.32 -11.05 13.63
C SER A 32 6.79 -9.59 13.64
N VAL A 33 7.38 -9.11 12.54
CA VAL A 33 7.66 -7.66 12.36
C VAL A 33 6.40 -6.80 12.35
N PHE A 34 5.23 -7.44 12.29
CA PHE A 34 3.90 -6.82 12.36
C PHE A 34 3.22 -6.98 13.74
N ALA A 35 3.94 -7.51 14.75
CA ALA A 35 3.36 -7.77 16.08
C ALA A 35 3.26 -6.50 16.94
N ASP A 36 4.16 -5.54 16.74
CA ASP A 36 4.12 -4.24 17.43
C ASP A 36 3.39 -3.21 16.56
N PRO A 37 2.22 -2.70 16.99
CA PRO A 37 1.45 -1.68 16.27
C PRO A 37 2.21 -0.37 16.05
N PHE A 38 3.26 -0.10 16.85
CA PHE A 38 4.11 1.08 16.75
C PHE A 38 5.41 0.80 15.99
N SER A 39 5.44 -0.28 15.21
CA SER A 39 6.55 -0.60 14.33
C SER A 39 6.10 -0.82 12.88
N VAL A 40 6.99 -0.54 11.94
CA VAL A 40 6.83 -0.79 10.51
C VAL A 40 8.01 -1.64 10.06
N ALA A 41 7.74 -2.91 9.76
CA ALA A 41 8.75 -3.85 9.31
C ALA A 41 10.00 -3.87 10.25
N GLY A 42 9.79 -3.79 11.56
CA GLY A 42 10.86 -3.79 12.57
C GLY A 42 11.52 -2.44 12.85
N MET A 43 11.08 -1.35 12.21
CA MET A 43 11.51 0.03 12.55
C MET A 43 10.43 0.71 13.41
N PRO A 44 10.78 1.60 14.36
CA PRO A 44 9.78 2.41 15.05
C PRO A 44 8.92 3.21 14.05
N ALA A 45 7.61 3.27 14.29
CA ALA A 45 6.67 4.11 13.54
C ALA A 45 6.73 5.53 14.11
N THR A 46 7.52 6.40 13.48
CA THR A 46 7.75 7.77 13.96
C THR A 46 7.59 8.77 12.84
N ASP A 47 6.99 9.90 13.16
CA ASP A 47 7.00 11.07 12.31
C ASP A 47 8.39 11.68 12.26
N GLY A 48 8.70 12.31 11.13
CA GLY A 48 10.02 12.87 10.89
C GLY A 48 10.14 13.47 9.51
N PRO A 49 11.27 14.17 9.23
CA PRO A 49 11.51 14.74 7.93
C PRO A 49 11.53 13.66 6.86
N SER A 50 10.88 13.94 5.73
CA SER A 50 10.87 13.08 4.55
C SER A 50 11.19 13.91 3.32
N GLY A 51 12.16 13.47 2.52
CA GLY A 51 12.64 14.20 1.35
C GLY A 51 14.15 14.37 1.32
N LEU A 52 14.61 15.33 0.51
CA LEU A 52 16.03 15.60 0.34
C LEU A 52 16.65 16.11 1.64
N ARG A 53 17.77 15.53 2.05
CA ARG A 53 18.50 15.93 3.26
C ARG A 53 19.13 17.32 3.10
N PRO A 54 19.22 18.11 4.19
CA PRO A 54 19.94 19.39 4.15
C PRO A 54 21.41 19.25 3.76
N ASP A 55 22.03 18.12 4.08
CA ASP A 55 23.42 17.75 3.77
C ASP A 55 23.53 16.68 2.68
N ALA A 56 22.51 16.57 1.81
CA ALA A 56 22.46 15.57 0.75
C ALA A 56 23.71 15.60 -0.13
N ALA A 57 24.25 14.40 -0.42
CA ALA A 57 25.30 14.26 -1.41
C ALA A 57 24.82 14.76 -2.79
N ALA A 58 25.71 15.40 -3.54
CA ALA A 58 25.39 15.88 -4.88
C ALA A 58 24.96 14.72 -5.81
N PRO A 59 24.10 14.98 -6.82
CA PRO A 59 23.80 14.01 -7.85
C PRO A 59 25.09 13.62 -8.60
N THR A 60 25.19 12.35 -8.97
CA THR A 60 26.33 11.79 -9.72
C THR A 60 26.01 11.58 -11.21
N ARG A 61 24.80 11.96 -11.62
CA ARG A 61 24.29 11.79 -12.98
C ARG A 61 23.99 13.14 -13.61
N GLU A 62 24.44 13.31 -14.83
CA GLU A 62 24.01 14.39 -15.72
C GLU A 62 22.67 14.00 -16.39
N VAL A 63 21.84 15.01 -16.65
CA VAL A 63 20.52 14.85 -17.27
C VAL A 63 20.52 15.55 -18.61
N THR A 64 20.27 14.79 -19.67
CA THR A 64 20.12 15.31 -21.03
C THR A 64 18.83 16.14 -21.12
N ASP A 65 18.90 17.26 -21.85
CA ASP A 65 17.79 18.20 -22.06
C ASP A 65 17.20 18.84 -20.79
N SER A 66 17.98 18.81 -19.71
CA SER A 66 17.65 19.51 -18.47
C SER A 66 17.67 21.03 -18.63
N ASP A 67 16.78 21.71 -17.91
CA ASP A 67 16.81 23.17 -17.75
C ASP A 67 17.64 23.65 -16.55
N GLY A 68 18.28 22.73 -15.82
CA GLY A 68 19.02 23.00 -14.59
C GLY A 68 18.13 23.42 -13.41
N GLY A 69 16.82 23.19 -13.50
CA GLY A 69 15.84 23.53 -12.48
C GLY A 69 15.83 22.54 -11.32
N LYS A 70 15.20 22.96 -10.22
CA LYS A 70 15.10 22.18 -8.97
C LYS A 70 14.44 20.81 -9.12
N ILE A 71 13.59 20.64 -10.13
CA ILE A 71 12.90 19.37 -10.40
C ILE A 71 13.89 18.38 -11.00
N ASP A 72 14.67 18.80 -11.99
CA ASP A 72 15.72 17.96 -12.56
C ASP A 72 16.85 17.68 -11.57
N GLU A 73 17.24 18.66 -10.73
CA GLU A 73 18.19 18.43 -9.64
C GLU A 73 17.71 17.37 -8.64
N LEU A 74 16.41 17.40 -8.28
CA LEU A 74 15.78 16.41 -7.41
C LEU A 74 15.74 15.03 -8.09
N ALA A 75 15.33 14.97 -9.36
CA ALA A 75 15.26 13.73 -10.12
C ALA A 75 16.65 13.10 -10.33
N ALA A 76 17.66 13.90 -10.67
CA ALA A 76 19.05 13.46 -10.78
C ALA A 76 19.56 12.92 -9.43
N SER A 77 19.21 13.57 -8.32
CA SER A 77 19.56 13.12 -6.97
C SER A 77 18.88 11.80 -6.62
N ALA A 78 17.59 11.65 -6.96
CA ALA A 78 16.84 10.40 -6.78
C ALA A 78 17.51 9.24 -7.52
N ILE A 79 17.77 9.40 -8.82
CA ILE A 79 18.39 8.36 -9.64
C ILE A 79 19.80 8.02 -9.14
N SER A 80 20.59 9.01 -8.73
CA SER A 80 21.93 8.79 -8.17
C SER A 80 21.88 7.92 -6.92
N ASP A 81 20.88 8.13 -6.07
CA ASP A 81 20.68 7.37 -4.83
C ASP A 81 20.18 5.95 -5.09
N ILE A 82 19.25 5.79 -6.03
CA ILE A 82 18.73 4.48 -6.47
C ILE A 82 19.87 3.63 -7.07
N GLU A 83 20.73 4.25 -7.89
CA GLU A 83 21.91 3.59 -8.46
C GLU A 83 22.93 3.18 -7.39
N GLU A 84 23.14 4.02 -6.37
CA GLU A 84 24.01 3.72 -5.24
C GLU A 84 23.48 2.51 -4.45
N PHE A 85 22.18 2.49 -4.14
CA PHE A 85 21.53 1.35 -3.50
C PHE A 85 21.70 0.06 -4.31
N TRP A 86 21.32 0.06 -5.59
CA TRP A 86 21.39 -1.14 -6.42
C TRP A 86 22.82 -1.60 -6.70
N SER A 87 23.80 -0.69 -6.69
CA SER A 87 25.22 -1.08 -6.80
C SER A 87 25.67 -2.01 -5.68
N ALA A 88 25.08 -1.89 -4.50
CA ALA A 88 25.33 -2.77 -3.35
C ALA A 88 24.35 -3.94 -3.30
N ALA A 89 23.05 -3.69 -3.49
CA ALA A 89 21.99 -4.67 -3.23
C ALA A 89 21.77 -5.69 -4.36
N TYR A 90 22.08 -5.34 -5.63
CA TYR A 90 21.70 -6.16 -6.78
C TYR A 90 22.27 -7.59 -6.70
N GLY A 91 23.57 -7.72 -6.40
CA GLY A 91 24.26 -9.00 -6.37
C GLY A 91 23.88 -9.91 -5.21
N GLU A 92 23.14 -9.40 -4.21
CA GLU A 92 22.65 -10.20 -3.09
C GLU A 92 21.49 -11.11 -3.49
N THR A 93 20.67 -10.66 -4.45
CA THR A 93 19.46 -11.37 -4.90
C THR A 93 19.57 -11.84 -6.35
N PHE A 94 20.08 -10.98 -7.23
CA PHE A 94 20.09 -11.21 -8.67
C PHE A 94 21.48 -11.66 -9.16
N LYS A 95 21.48 -12.38 -10.29
CA LYS A 95 22.73 -12.88 -10.87
C LYS A 95 23.39 -11.82 -11.74
N GLY A 96 24.68 -11.60 -11.51
CA GLY A 96 25.51 -10.68 -12.28
C GLY A 96 25.75 -9.37 -11.54
N ASP A 97 26.35 -8.41 -12.22
CA ASP A 97 26.69 -7.11 -11.65
C ASP A 97 25.65 -6.07 -12.04
N PHE A 98 25.32 -5.15 -11.14
CA PHE A 98 24.48 -4.00 -11.43
C PHE A 98 25.10 -3.15 -12.54
N THR A 99 24.28 -2.67 -13.47
CA THR A 99 24.71 -1.75 -14.52
C THR A 99 23.70 -0.61 -14.62
N PRO A 100 24.11 0.63 -14.37
CA PRO A 100 23.22 1.78 -14.47
C PRO A 100 22.52 1.89 -15.83
N VAL A 101 21.39 2.60 -15.84
CA VAL A 101 20.73 3.02 -17.08
C VAL A 101 21.66 3.91 -17.91
N ARG A 102 21.53 3.83 -19.23
CA ARG A 102 22.45 4.44 -20.19
C ARG A 102 22.45 5.96 -20.11
N GLU A 103 21.27 6.55 -19.93
CA GLU A 103 21.05 7.99 -20.03
C GLU A 103 19.78 8.39 -19.28
N LEU A 104 19.77 9.63 -18.79
CA LEU A 104 18.62 10.27 -18.14
C LEU A 104 18.16 11.44 -19.02
N ILE A 105 16.87 11.52 -19.29
CA ILE A 105 16.29 12.50 -20.22
C ILE A 105 15.19 13.28 -19.51
N SER A 106 15.29 14.60 -19.50
CA SER A 106 14.23 15.47 -18.99
C SER A 106 13.52 16.15 -20.14
N TRP A 107 12.19 16.22 -20.10
CA TRP A 107 11.41 17.00 -21.06
C TRP A 107 10.36 17.86 -20.36
N ASP A 108 9.85 18.86 -21.08
CA ASP A 108 8.68 19.64 -20.69
C ASP A 108 7.51 19.22 -21.58
N SER A 109 6.47 18.63 -21.00
CA SER A 109 5.31 18.11 -21.74
C SER A 109 4.47 19.20 -22.40
N GLU A 110 4.64 20.47 -22.02
CA GLU A 110 3.98 21.62 -22.67
C GLU A 110 4.78 22.14 -23.89
N SER A 111 6.02 21.67 -24.07
CA SER A 111 6.87 22.01 -25.20
C SER A 111 6.63 21.08 -26.40
N PHE A 112 6.71 21.63 -27.61
CA PHE A 112 6.62 20.86 -28.85
C PHE A 112 7.94 20.18 -29.25
N ASP A 113 9.03 20.50 -28.56
CA ASP A 113 10.37 19.99 -28.84
C ASP A 113 10.71 18.86 -27.87
N GLY A 114 11.12 17.70 -28.40
CA GLY A 114 11.62 16.57 -27.62
C GLY A 114 11.11 15.22 -28.11
N GLU A 115 11.92 14.19 -27.87
CA GLU A 115 11.56 12.81 -28.17
C GLU A 115 12.06 11.90 -27.05
N PHE A 116 11.21 10.98 -26.60
CA PHE A 116 11.57 9.94 -25.65
C PHE A 116 11.10 8.59 -26.18
N CYS A 117 12.00 7.61 -26.23
CA CYS A 117 11.71 6.24 -26.65
C CYS A 117 11.05 6.11 -28.04
N GLY A 118 11.42 6.99 -28.99
CA GLY A 118 10.82 6.98 -30.33
C GLY A 118 9.53 7.79 -30.48
N LEU A 119 9.08 8.47 -29.42
CA LEU A 119 7.79 9.17 -29.34
C LEU A 119 7.99 10.64 -28.97
N SER A 120 7.12 11.50 -29.51
CA SER A 120 7.07 12.92 -29.13
C SER A 120 6.78 13.07 -27.63
N THR A 121 7.46 14.00 -26.98
CA THR A 121 7.24 14.33 -25.56
C THR A 121 6.14 15.37 -25.34
N PHE A 122 5.62 15.98 -26.40
CA PHE A 122 4.49 16.92 -26.30
C PHE A 122 3.23 16.20 -25.78
N ALA A 123 2.58 16.79 -24.78
CA ALA A 123 1.45 16.24 -24.04
C ALA A 123 1.73 14.90 -23.32
N LEU A 124 3.00 14.49 -23.23
CA LEU A 124 3.42 13.31 -22.48
C LEU A 124 3.71 13.69 -21.03
N VAL A 125 2.67 13.83 -20.22
CA VAL A 125 2.78 14.04 -18.77
C VAL A 125 3.12 12.70 -18.12
N ASN A 126 4.40 12.29 -18.19
CA ASN A 126 4.81 10.95 -17.76
C ASN A 126 6.24 10.89 -17.18
N ALA A 127 6.56 9.79 -16.51
CA ALA A 127 7.91 9.31 -16.28
C ALA A 127 7.98 7.87 -16.82
N ALA A 128 9.11 7.46 -17.39
CA ALA A 128 9.16 6.18 -18.06
C ALA A 128 10.57 5.61 -18.15
N TYR A 129 10.66 4.29 -18.10
CA TYR A 129 11.82 3.52 -18.55
C TYR A 129 11.69 3.03 -20.00
N CYS A 130 12.57 3.49 -20.88
CA CYS A 130 12.65 3.01 -22.26
C CYS A 130 13.49 1.73 -22.35
N LYS A 131 12.82 0.59 -22.46
CA LYS A 131 13.44 -0.75 -22.51
C LYS A 131 14.45 -0.97 -23.66
N PRO A 132 14.21 -0.52 -24.91
CA PRO A 132 15.18 -0.67 -26.00
C PRO A 132 16.47 0.13 -25.78
N ASP A 133 16.33 1.38 -25.31
CA ASP A 133 17.45 2.33 -25.21
C ASP A 133 18.13 2.29 -23.84
N ARG A 134 17.49 1.62 -22.87
CA ARG A 134 17.87 1.54 -21.46
C ARG A 134 18.02 2.92 -20.83
N THR A 135 17.07 3.81 -21.10
CA THR A 135 17.06 5.19 -20.59
C THR A 135 15.86 5.39 -19.67
N ILE A 136 16.00 6.32 -18.73
CA ILE A 136 14.87 6.80 -17.92
C ILE A 136 14.63 8.25 -18.33
N GLY A 137 13.38 8.67 -18.38
CA GLY A 137 13.07 10.08 -18.48
C GLY A 137 11.80 10.48 -17.76
N TRP A 138 11.61 11.78 -17.62
CA TRP A 138 10.48 12.37 -16.90
C TRP A 138 10.07 13.73 -17.45
N ASP A 139 8.79 14.06 -17.24
CA ASP A 139 8.23 15.38 -17.45
C ASP A 139 8.52 16.31 -16.26
N ARG A 140 9.38 17.32 -16.50
CA ARG A 140 9.71 18.37 -15.52
C ARG A 140 8.67 19.48 -15.45
N GLY A 141 7.81 19.62 -16.47
CA GLY A 141 6.85 20.72 -16.62
C GLY A 141 5.58 20.51 -15.81
N VAL A 142 5.00 19.31 -15.87
CA VAL A 142 3.70 19.02 -15.25
C VAL A 142 3.79 17.87 -14.25
N LEU A 143 4.29 16.70 -14.64
CA LEU A 143 4.23 15.50 -13.78
C LEU A 143 4.99 15.68 -12.47
N LEU A 144 6.33 15.77 -12.52
CA LEU A 144 7.15 15.80 -11.30
C LEU A 144 6.81 16.98 -10.38
N PRO A 145 6.53 18.21 -10.88
CA PRO A 145 6.03 19.29 -10.04
C PRO A 145 4.72 18.95 -9.32
N SER A 146 3.78 18.29 -10.00
CA SER A 146 2.49 17.91 -9.42
C SER A 146 2.66 16.89 -8.30
N LEU A 147 3.49 15.87 -8.50
CA LEU A 147 3.83 14.90 -7.47
C LEU A 147 4.51 15.54 -6.27
N ARG A 148 5.49 16.40 -6.53
CA ARG A 148 6.22 17.10 -5.47
C ARG A 148 5.27 17.96 -4.63
N LYS A 149 4.29 18.60 -5.27
CA LYS A 149 3.29 19.42 -4.58
C LYS A 149 2.37 18.59 -3.69
N GLN A 150 2.02 17.37 -4.11
CA GLN A 150 1.05 16.52 -3.40
C GLN A 150 1.69 15.64 -2.33
N ASN A 151 2.88 15.09 -2.60
CA ASN A 151 3.52 14.06 -1.78
C ASN A 151 4.95 14.44 -1.33
N GLY A 152 5.34 15.70 -1.53
CA GLY A 152 6.69 16.18 -1.23
C GLY A 152 7.76 15.57 -2.14
N ASP A 153 9.03 15.79 -1.78
CA ASP A 153 10.16 15.30 -2.58
C ASP A 153 10.12 13.78 -2.78
N MET A 154 9.66 13.03 -1.77
CA MET A 154 9.61 11.56 -1.84
C MET A 154 8.59 11.03 -2.85
N GLY A 155 7.57 11.79 -3.24
CA GLY A 155 6.69 11.41 -4.35
C GLY A 155 7.43 11.31 -5.68
N VAL A 156 8.33 12.26 -5.96
CA VAL A 156 9.22 12.23 -7.14
C VAL A 156 10.21 11.07 -7.04
N VAL A 157 10.79 10.85 -5.86
CA VAL A 157 11.72 9.74 -5.65
C VAL A 157 11.02 8.38 -5.85
N MET A 158 9.76 8.24 -5.44
CA MET A 158 8.98 7.01 -5.58
C MET A 158 8.68 6.67 -7.03
N VAL A 159 8.19 7.62 -7.83
CA VAL A 159 7.92 7.33 -9.25
C VAL A 159 9.21 6.96 -9.99
N LEU A 160 10.33 7.65 -9.70
CA LEU A 160 11.60 7.32 -10.33
C LEU A 160 12.17 5.98 -9.85
N ALA A 161 11.92 5.58 -8.61
CA ALA A 161 12.27 4.25 -8.10
C ALA A 161 11.44 3.15 -8.78
N HIS A 162 10.16 3.41 -9.08
CA HIS A 162 9.32 2.53 -9.89
C HIS A 162 9.90 2.37 -11.31
N GLU A 163 10.20 3.47 -12.01
CA GLU A 163 10.81 3.41 -13.34
C GLU A 163 12.15 2.66 -13.33
N TYR A 164 12.96 2.86 -12.29
CA TYR A 164 14.19 2.11 -12.13
C TYR A 164 13.95 0.62 -11.88
N GLY A 165 12.86 0.28 -11.20
CA GLY A 165 12.36 -1.09 -11.05
C GLY A 165 12.25 -1.80 -12.40
N HIS A 166 11.77 -1.12 -13.45
CA HIS A 166 11.75 -1.66 -14.81
C HIS A 166 13.14 -1.97 -15.38
N ALA A 167 14.14 -1.13 -15.09
CA ALA A 167 15.52 -1.39 -15.48
C ALA A 167 16.08 -2.62 -14.75
N ILE A 168 15.80 -2.76 -13.45
CA ILE A 168 16.25 -3.89 -12.64
C ILE A 168 15.63 -5.20 -13.11
N GLN A 169 14.32 -5.25 -13.36
CA GLN A 169 13.67 -6.47 -13.85
C GLN A 169 14.20 -6.89 -15.23
N GLN A 170 14.53 -5.94 -16.11
CA GLN A 170 15.13 -6.25 -17.41
C GLN A 170 16.54 -6.83 -17.23
N GLN A 171 17.35 -6.23 -16.35
CA GLN A 171 18.70 -6.70 -16.08
C GLN A 171 18.71 -8.10 -15.45
N ALA A 172 17.82 -8.31 -14.47
CA ALA A 172 17.65 -9.58 -13.76
C ALA A 172 16.90 -10.65 -14.59
N LYS A 173 16.41 -10.30 -15.79
CA LYS A 173 15.65 -11.16 -16.70
C LYS A 173 14.38 -11.74 -16.07
N LEU A 174 13.72 -10.97 -15.20
CA LEU A 174 12.45 -11.33 -14.58
C LEU A 174 11.31 -11.26 -15.61
N VAL A 175 11.40 -10.29 -16.54
CA VAL A 175 10.39 -10.08 -17.59
C VAL A 175 10.83 -10.56 -18.96
N ARG A 176 9.88 -11.14 -19.71
CA ARG A 176 10.03 -11.60 -21.10
C ARG A 176 8.97 -10.90 -21.97
N ARG A 177 9.01 -11.13 -23.28
CA ARG A 177 8.06 -10.55 -24.23
C ARG A 177 6.59 -10.90 -23.93
N ASN A 178 6.35 -12.04 -23.29
CA ASN A 178 5.01 -12.53 -22.94
C ASN A 178 4.69 -12.40 -21.45
N THR A 179 5.51 -11.70 -20.66
CA THR A 179 5.15 -11.37 -19.29
C THR A 179 3.98 -10.38 -19.33
N PRO A 180 2.86 -10.63 -18.61
CA PRO A 180 1.76 -9.67 -18.55
C PRO A 180 2.22 -8.32 -18.00
N THR A 181 1.67 -7.22 -18.53
CA THR A 181 2.01 -5.84 -18.12
C THR A 181 1.83 -5.68 -16.61
N LEU A 182 0.68 -6.05 -16.07
CA LEU A 182 0.42 -6.07 -14.63
C LEU A 182 1.52 -6.78 -13.81
N VAL A 183 2.09 -7.89 -14.29
CA VAL A 183 3.21 -8.55 -13.56
C VAL A 183 4.47 -7.68 -13.57
N SER A 184 4.78 -7.04 -14.70
CA SER A 184 5.92 -6.10 -14.82
C SER A 184 5.76 -4.90 -13.88
N GLU A 185 4.57 -4.31 -13.84
CA GLU A 185 4.31 -3.13 -12.99
C GLU A 185 4.35 -3.48 -11.50
N GLN A 186 3.75 -4.60 -11.10
CA GLN A 186 3.80 -5.07 -9.72
C GLN A 186 5.22 -5.44 -9.28
N GLN A 187 6.06 -5.94 -10.19
CA GLN A 187 7.48 -6.14 -9.89
C GLN A 187 8.21 -4.80 -9.67
N ALA A 188 7.91 -3.78 -10.48
CA ALA A 188 8.51 -2.45 -10.37
C ALA A 188 8.14 -1.75 -9.06
N ASP A 189 6.86 -1.74 -8.67
CA ASP A 189 6.41 -1.20 -7.38
C ASP A 189 7.08 -1.90 -6.20
N CYS A 190 7.22 -3.22 -6.26
CA CYS A 190 7.93 -3.99 -5.25
C CYS A 190 9.43 -3.63 -5.19
N LEU A 191 10.11 -3.52 -6.32
CA LEU A 191 11.53 -3.14 -6.35
C LEU A 191 11.75 -1.73 -5.82
N ALA A 192 10.83 -0.80 -6.08
CA ALA A 192 10.82 0.52 -5.47
C ALA A 192 10.67 0.45 -3.94
N GLY A 193 9.79 -0.41 -3.43
CA GLY A 193 9.64 -0.67 -1.99
C GLY A 193 10.93 -1.14 -1.33
N THR A 194 11.72 -1.97 -2.02
CA THR A 194 13.03 -2.44 -1.53
C THR A 194 14.01 -1.28 -1.34
N TYR A 195 14.07 -0.34 -2.29
CA TYR A 195 14.90 0.86 -2.14
C TYR A 195 14.38 1.79 -1.04
N MET A 196 13.06 2.02 -0.96
CA MET A 196 12.47 2.90 0.06
C MET A 196 12.70 2.39 1.47
N ARG A 197 12.76 1.06 1.65
CA ARG A 197 13.18 0.46 2.92
C ARG A 197 14.58 0.92 3.34
N TRP A 198 15.54 0.89 2.41
CA TRP A 198 16.91 1.32 2.68
C TRP A 198 17.01 2.82 3.05
N VAL A 199 16.18 3.66 2.43
CA VAL A 199 16.05 5.09 2.79
C VAL A 199 15.46 5.25 4.19
N ALA A 200 14.38 4.52 4.51
CA ALA A 200 13.72 4.57 5.82
C ALA A 200 14.62 4.09 6.98
N GLU A 201 15.54 3.17 6.70
CA GLU A 201 16.58 2.74 7.65
C GLU A 201 17.68 3.79 7.86
N GLY A 202 17.62 4.92 7.13
CA GLY A 202 18.54 6.05 7.27
C GLY A 202 19.86 5.87 6.53
N ASN A 203 20.00 4.82 5.71
CA ASN A 203 21.24 4.49 5.01
C ASN A 203 21.52 5.42 3.81
N SER A 204 20.48 6.05 3.26
CA SER A 204 20.62 6.96 2.12
C SER A 204 21.43 8.22 2.49
N PRO A 205 22.46 8.58 1.71
CA PRO A 205 23.20 9.83 1.87
C PRO A 205 22.47 11.04 1.30
N ARG A 206 21.35 10.87 0.59
CA ARG A 206 20.61 11.97 -0.06
C ARG A 206 19.23 12.18 0.54
N PHE A 207 18.55 11.12 0.94
CA PHE A 207 17.14 11.16 1.34
C PHE A 207 16.93 10.66 2.77
N THR A 208 15.87 11.17 3.39
CA THR A 208 15.32 10.67 4.64
C THR A 208 13.85 10.30 4.40
N LEU A 209 13.37 9.28 5.08
CA LEU A 209 11.97 8.85 5.02
C LEU A 209 11.49 8.49 6.42
N GLY A 210 10.56 9.28 6.96
CA GLY A 210 9.85 8.96 8.19
C GLY A 210 8.88 7.80 7.99
N THR A 211 8.72 6.94 8.99
CA THR A 211 7.90 5.72 8.94
C THR A 211 6.43 5.93 9.35
N GLY A 212 6.11 7.10 9.92
CA GLY A 212 4.76 7.62 10.11
C GLY A 212 4.26 8.38 8.86
N ASP A 213 4.07 9.69 8.98
CA ASP A 213 3.52 10.55 7.91
C ASP A 213 4.29 10.49 6.57
N GLY A 214 5.61 10.34 6.62
CA GLY A 214 6.44 10.24 5.42
C GLY A 214 6.07 9.06 4.54
N LEU A 215 6.03 7.87 5.13
CA LEU A 215 5.63 6.64 4.46
C LEU A 215 4.14 6.68 4.07
N ASN A 216 3.28 7.33 4.85
CA ASN A 216 1.87 7.55 4.48
C ASN A 216 1.75 8.36 3.19
N SER A 217 2.47 9.48 3.11
CA SER A 217 2.50 10.34 1.93
C SER A 217 3.08 9.62 0.71
N LEU A 218 4.06 8.74 0.91
CA LEU A 218 4.63 7.91 -0.13
C LEU A 218 3.64 6.85 -0.63
N LEU A 219 2.94 6.15 0.26
CA LEU A 219 1.89 5.19 -0.12
C LEU A 219 0.73 5.87 -0.86
N ALA A 220 0.40 7.10 -0.48
CA ALA A 220 -0.55 7.93 -1.23
C ALA A 220 -0.04 8.21 -2.66
N ALA A 221 1.26 8.46 -2.84
CA ALA A 221 1.86 8.59 -4.17
C ALA A 221 1.78 7.29 -4.97
N VAL A 222 1.97 6.12 -4.34
CA VAL A 222 1.74 4.82 -5.00
C VAL A 222 0.30 4.76 -5.50
N ILE A 223 -0.70 4.99 -4.65
CA ILE A 223 -2.13 4.92 -5.02
C ILE A 223 -2.51 5.90 -6.13
N ALA A 224 -1.93 7.09 -6.12
CA ALA A 224 -2.18 8.17 -7.05
C ALA A 224 -1.85 7.83 -8.52
N PHE A 225 -0.96 6.86 -8.75
CA PHE A 225 -0.55 6.37 -10.07
C PHE A 225 -1.30 5.10 -10.53
N ARG A 226 -2.36 4.69 -9.83
CA ARG A 226 -3.14 3.51 -10.23
C ARG A 226 -3.81 3.74 -11.59
N ASP A 227 -4.17 2.65 -12.26
CA ASP A 227 -5.05 2.77 -13.42
C ASP A 227 -6.46 3.19 -12.99
N PRO A 228 -7.17 3.96 -13.82
CA PRO A 228 -8.59 4.20 -13.60
C PRO A 228 -9.36 2.87 -13.58
N LEU A 229 -10.53 2.87 -12.94
CA LEU A 229 -11.37 1.67 -12.93
C LEU A 229 -11.76 1.29 -14.35
N LEU A 230 -11.45 0.05 -14.70
CA LEU A 230 -11.71 -0.49 -16.03
C LEU A 230 -13.09 -1.14 -16.08
N THR A 231 -13.83 -0.82 -17.12
CA THR A 231 -15.02 -1.61 -17.50
C THR A 231 -14.58 -2.91 -18.17
N GLU A 232 -15.50 -3.87 -18.31
CA GLU A 232 -15.23 -5.12 -19.04
C GLU A 232 -14.77 -4.87 -20.49
N THR A 233 -15.23 -3.78 -21.11
CA THR A 233 -14.81 -3.36 -22.45
C THR A 233 -13.39 -2.78 -22.46
N ASP A 234 -12.95 -2.04 -21.45
CA ASP A 234 -11.59 -1.47 -21.38
C ASP A 234 -10.53 -2.57 -21.19
N ALA A 235 -10.85 -3.60 -20.41
CA ALA A 235 -9.99 -4.77 -20.23
C ALA A 235 -9.75 -5.54 -21.55
N TYR A 236 -10.71 -5.51 -22.49
CA TYR A 236 -10.55 -6.11 -23.82
C TYR A 236 -9.50 -5.38 -24.68
N PHE A 237 -9.26 -4.10 -24.41
CA PHE A 237 -8.23 -3.30 -25.08
C PHE A 237 -6.88 -3.29 -24.35
N GLY A 238 -6.77 -3.95 -23.18
CA GLY A 238 -5.52 -4.12 -22.44
C GLY A 238 -5.06 -2.88 -21.67
N VAL A 239 -6.01 -2.09 -21.16
CA VAL A 239 -5.78 -0.79 -20.48
C VAL A 239 -5.41 -0.94 -18.99
N ASP A 240 -5.25 -2.18 -18.50
CA ASP A 240 -4.72 -2.48 -17.15
C ASP A 240 -3.19 -2.57 -17.22
N GLU A 241 -2.54 -1.41 -17.20
CA GLU A 241 -1.10 -1.31 -17.27
C GLU A 241 -0.51 -1.54 -15.86
N HIS A 242 -0.88 -0.74 -14.86
CA HIS A 242 -0.35 -0.71 -13.49
C HIS A 242 -1.10 -1.55 -12.46
N GLY A 243 -2.43 -1.71 -12.58
CA GLY A 243 -3.26 -2.41 -11.58
C GLY A 243 -3.92 -1.50 -10.52
N SER A 244 -4.75 -2.13 -9.68
CA SER A 244 -5.52 -1.45 -8.62
C SER A 244 -4.62 -0.87 -7.52
N ALA A 245 -5.10 0.15 -6.79
CA ALA A 245 -4.37 0.71 -5.66
C ALA A 245 -4.06 -0.34 -4.58
N PHE A 246 -4.99 -1.25 -4.30
CA PHE A 246 -4.75 -2.36 -3.39
C PHE A 246 -3.59 -3.27 -3.84
N GLU A 247 -3.55 -3.63 -5.13
CA GLU A 247 -2.48 -4.45 -5.68
C GLU A 247 -1.14 -3.74 -5.59
N ARG A 248 -1.06 -2.49 -6.08
CA ARG A 248 0.17 -1.69 -6.15
C ARG A 248 0.78 -1.44 -4.78
N VAL A 249 -0.03 -1.00 -3.81
CA VAL A 249 0.44 -0.85 -2.42
C VAL A 249 0.91 -2.20 -1.88
N SER A 250 0.20 -3.30 -2.15
CA SER A 250 0.62 -4.60 -1.65
C SER A 250 1.97 -5.05 -2.23
N ALA A 251 2.22 -4.82 -3.51
CA ALA A 251 3.50 -5.10 -4.14
C ALA A 251 4.62 -4.24 -3.53
N PHE A 252 4.40 -2.93 -3.39
CA PHE A 252 5.34 -2.03 -2.71
C PHE A 252 5.68 -2.53 -1.30
N GLN A 253 4.66 -2.92 -0.52
CA GLN A 253 4.87 -3.42 0.84
C GLN A 253 5.70 -4.70 0.87
N PHE A 254 5.56 -5.62 -0.08
CA PHE A 254 6.41 -6.82 -0.16
C PHE A 254 7.87 -6.47 -0.36
N GLY A 255 8.18 -5.51 -1.22
CA GLY A 255 9.55 -5.05 -1.38
C GLY A 255 10.09 -4.39 -0.11
N PHE A 256 9.25 -3.58 0.53
CA PHE A 256 9.62 -2.87 1.75
C PHE A 256 9.85 -3.81 2.95
N THR A 257 9.11 -4.92 3.06
CA THR A 257 9.22 -5.85 4.19
C THR A 257 10.11 -7.06 3.90
N ASP A 258 10.01 -7.62 2.69
CA ASP A 258 10.54 -8.94 2.34
C ASP A 258 11.68 -8.85 1.29
N GLY A 259 11.90 -7.66 0.72
CA GLY A 259 13.01 -7.34 -0.16
C GLY A 259 12.89 -7.88 -1.59
N ALA A 260 13.98 -7.72 -2.35
CA ALA A 260 14.01 -7.96 -3.80
C ALA A 260 13.69 -9.41 -4.21
N ALA A 261 13.94 -10.39 -3.32
CA ALA A 261 13.62 -11.79 -3.58
C ALA A 261 12.10 -12.04 -3.66
N ALA A 262 11.32 -11.34 -2.83
CA ALA A 262 9.86 -11.40 -2.91
C ALA A 262 9.37 -10.76 -4.22
N CYS A 263 9.97 -9.66 -4.64
CA CYS A 263 9.66 -9.02 -5.92
C CYS A 263 9.88 -9.95 -7.11
N ALA A 264 10.98 -10.71 -7.11
CA ALA A 264 11.28 -11.69 -8.14
C ALA A 264 10.27 -12.85 -8.22
N ALA A 265 9.52 -13.11 -7.14
CA ALA A 265 8.53 -14.16 -7.05
C ALA A 265 7.13 -13.72 -7.51
N ILE A 266 6.91 -12.43 -7.78
CA ILE A 266 5.63 -11.93 -8.28
C ILE A 266 5.41 -12.46 -9.71
N ASP A 267 4.34 -13.25 -9.87
CA ASP A 267 3.84 -13.75 -11.14
C ASP A 267 2.30 -13.65 -11.16
N SER A 268 1.67 -14.00 -12.29
CA SER A 268 0.20 -13.92 -12.40
C SER A 268 -0.55 -14.77 -11.37
N LYS A 269 0.07 -15.87 -10.90
CA LYS A 269 -0.52 -16.75 -9.89
C LYS A 269 -0.46 -16.08 -8.53
N GLU A 270 0.67 -15.48 -8.17
CA GLU A 270 0.82 -14.70 -6.94
C GLU A 270 -0.19 -13.55 -6.90
N ILE A 271 -0.29 -12.76 -7.97
CA ILE A 271 -1.25 -11.64 -8.06
C ILE A 271 -2.69 -12.14 -7.87
N SER A 272 -3.06 -13.23 -8.55
CA SER A 272 -4.39 -13.84 -8.40
C SER A 272 -4.65 -14.31 -6.96
N GLN A 273 -3.65 -14.85 -6.27
CA GLN A 273 -3.76 -15.29 -4.87
C GLN A 273 -3.88 -14.10 -3.92
N ARG A 274 -3.13 -13.02 -4.16
CA ARG A 274 -3.15 -11.79 -3.37
C ARG A 274 -4.44 -11.00 -3.54
N ARG A 275 -5.08 -11.11 -4.70
CA ARG A 275 -6.40 -10.51 -4.95
C ARG A 275 -7.54 -11.31 -4.30
N GLY A 276 -7.37 -12.63 -4.19
CA GLY A 276 -8.41 -13.51 -3.63
C GLY A 276 -9.71 -13.44 -4.44
N ASP A 277 -10.83 -13.28 -3.74
CA ASP A 277 -12.18 -13.20 -4.33
C ASP A 277 -12.63 -11.76 -4.63
N LEU A 278 -11.70 -10.79 -4.62
CA LEU A 278 -12.03 -9.41 -4.98
C LEU A 278 -12.37 -9.30 -6.48
N PRO A 279 -13.43 -8.56 -6.83
CA PRO A 279 -13.78 -8.27 -8.22
C PRO A 279 -12.67 -7.45 -8.88
N VAL A 280 -12.57 -7.61 -10.21
CA VAL A 280 -11.52 -6.99 -11.04
C VAL A 280 -12.09 -5.89 -11.94
N LEU A 281 -13.36 -6.02 -12.30
CA LEU A 281 -14.00 -5.20 -13.31
C LEU A 281 -15.32 -4.66 -12.76
N LEU A 282 -15.63 -3.42 -13.15
CA LEU A 282 -16.97 -2.88 -13.01
C LEU A 282 -17.87 -3.50 -14.09
N PRO A 283 -19.04 -4.06 -13.73
CA PRO A 283 -20.07 -4.39 -14.70
C PRO A 283 -20.45 -3.17 -15.54
N GLU A 284 -20.73 -3.36 -16.84
CA GLU A 284 -20.95 -2.26 -17.79
C GLU A 284 -22.13 -1.32 -17.43
N ASP A 285 -23.10 -1.80 -16.64
CA ASP A 285 -24.28 -1.04 -16.21
C ASP A 285 -24.13 -0.41 -14.82
N GLN A 286 -22.93 -0.47 -14.22
CA GLN A 286 -22.68 0.02 -12.87
C GLN A 286 -21.62 1.11 -12.87
N THR A 287 -21.87 2.14 -12.07
CA THR A 287 -20.90 3.20 -11.78
C THR A 287 -19.88 2.78 -10.72
N GLY A 288 -20.14 1.67 -10.01
CA GLY A 288 -19.44 1.31 -8.78
C GLY A 288 -19.89 2.12 -7.57
N GLU A 289 -20.77 3.11 -7.74
CA GLU A 289 -21.15 4.05 -6.70
C GLU A 289 -22.56 3.81 -6.16
N LEU A 290 -22.68 3.86 -4.84
CA LEU A 290 -23.91 3.88 -4.08
C LEU A 290 -24.10 5.26 -3.43
N PRO A 291 -25.18 6.00 -3.75
CA PRO A 291 -25.45 7.29 -3.12
C PRO A 291 -25.56 7.18 -1.60
N ILE A 292 -24.95 8.11 -0.87
CA ILE A 292 -24.96 8.15 0.59
C ILE A 292 -26.28 8.78 1.05
N THR A 293 -27.17 7.93 1.56
CA THR A 293 -28.52 8.32 2.01
C THR A 293 -28.87 7.51 3.25
N GLU A 294 -29.92 7.92 3.98
CA GLU A 294 -30.41 7.15 5.13
C GLU A 294 -30.76 5.70 4.74
N GLU A 295 -31.39 5.51 3.58
CA GLU A 295 -31.81 4.20 3.04
C GLU A 295 -30.61 3.29 2.70
N SER A 296 -29.60 3.84 2.03
CA SER A 296 -28.41 3.08 1.66
C SER A 296 -27.52 2.76 2.87
N VAL A 297 -27.40 3.67 3.85
CA VAL A 297 -26.74 3.39 5.14
C VAL A 297 -27.44 2.27 5.90
N ARG A 298 -28.78 2.30 5.97
CA ARG A 298 -29.58 1.20 6.56
C ARG A 298 -29.33 -0.13 5.84
N SER A 299 -29.38 -0.11 4.51
CA SER A 299 -29.13 -1.30 3.68
C SER A 299 -27.73 -1.88 3.88
N MET A 300 -26.71 -1.04 4.04
CA MET A 300 -25.35 -1.48 4.33
C MET A 300 -25.26 -2.16 5.71
N VAL A 301 -25.87 -1.58 6.75
CA VAL A 301 -25.93 -2.20 8.09
C VAL A 301 -26.68 -3.53 8.06
N ASP A 302 -27.81 -3.61 7.34
CA ASP A 302 -28.56 -4.85 7.17
C ASP A 302 -27.75 -5.93 6.45
N ALA A 303 -26.97 -5.55 5.42
CA ALA A 303 -26.07 -6.48 4.73
C ALA A 303 -24.99 -7.01 5.68
N LEU A 304 -24.43 -6.16 6.55
CA LEU A 304 -23.48 -6.59 7.59
C LEU A 304 -24.13 -7.55 8.60
N ASP A 305 -25.37 -7.30 9.01
CA ASP A 305 -26.13 -8.21 9.88
C ASP A 305 -26.35 -9.58 9.23
N VAL A 306 -26.64 -9.63 7.92
CA VAL A 306 -26.78 -10.88 7.16
C VAL A 306 -25.46 -11.65 7.11
N VAL A 307 -24.35 -10.94 6.89
CA VAL A 307 -23.02 -11.50 6.70
C VAL A 307 -22.40 -11.99 8.01
N PHE A 308 -22.51 -11.22 9.08
CA PHE A 308 -21.83 -11.46 10.37
C PHE A 308 -22.73 -12.07 11.44
N LYS A 309 -24.06 -11.92 11.32
CA LYS A 309 -25.06 -12.52 12.24
C LYS A 309 -24.76 -12.27 13.72
N PRO A 310 -24.58 -11.00 14.16
CA PRO A 310 -24.36 -10.68 15.56
C PRO A 310 -25.53 -11.15 16.42
N LYS A 311 -25.26 -11.47 17.69
CA LYS A 311 -26.31 -11.84 18.65
C LYS A 311 -27.13 -10.62 19.08
N ASN A 312 -26.46 -9.48 19.20
CA ASN A 312 -27.01 -8.19 19.59
C ASN A 312 -26.58 -7.16 18.53
N PRO A 313 -27.24 -7.12 17.36
CA PRO A 313 -26.91 -6.16 16.31
C PRO A 313 -26.95 -4.72 16.86
N PRO A 314 -26.01 -3.85 16.43
CA PRO A 314 -26.00 -2.46 16.87
C PRO A 314 -27.23 -1.72 16.33
N ARG A 315 -27.74 -0.77 17.13
CA ARG A 315 -28.75 0.17 16.66
C ARG A 315 -28.10 1.19 15.74
N LEU A 316 -28.90 1.81 14.88
CA LEU A 316 -28.47 2.89 13.99
C LEU A 316 -29.20 4.19 14.37
N SER A 317 -28.43 5.26 14.59
CA SER A 317 -28.93 6.61 14.80
C SER A 317 -28.32 7.56 13.77
N PHE A 318 -29.14 8.50 13.30
CA PHE A 318 -28.74 9.61 12.41
C PHE A 318 -28.76 10.95 13.14
N ALA A 319 -28.95 10.95 14.46
CA ALA A 319 -28.81 12.14 15.30
C ALA A 319 -27.35 12.25 15.74
N ALA A 320 -26.56 13.08 15.05
CA ALA A 320 -25.12 13.21 15.28
C ALA A 320 -24.78 13.54 16.75
N GLU A 321 -25.65 14.31 17.42
CA GLU A 321 -25.52 14.66 18.84
C GLU A 321 -25.56 13.46 19.80
N ASP A 322 -26.08 12.30 19.37
CA ASP A 322 -26.07 11.08 20.18
C ASP A 322 -24.64 10.63 20.47
N ALA A 323 -23.69 10.89 19.56
CA ALA A 323 -22.28 10.53 19.76
C ALA A 323 -21.68 11.28 20.96
N ASP A 324 -21.98 12.57 21.10
CA ASP A 324 -21.47 13.42 22.19
C ASP A 324 -21.95 12.98 23.58
N SER A 325 -23.07 12.25 23.62
CA SER A 325 -23.68 11.76 24.86
C SER A 325 -23.12 10.41 25.32
N CYS A 326 -22.23 9.78 24.56
CA CYS A 326 -21.71 8.46 24.88
C CYS A 326 -20.80 8.49 26.12
N PRO A 327 -21.08 7.72 27.18
CA PRO A 327 -20.34 7.79 28.43
C PRO A 327 -18.99 7.04 28.41
N ASP A 328 -18.79 6.12 27.47
CA ASP A 328 -17.66 5.18 27.43
C ASP A 328 -16.89 5.17 26.10
N ALA A 329 -17.15 6.13 25.21
CA ALA A 329 -16.38 6.38 24.00
C ALA A 329 -16.42 7.86 23.60
N ARG A 330 -15.35 8.36 22.99
CA ARG A 330 -15.31 9.69 22.37
C ARG A 330 -15.95 9.65 20.98
N PRO A 331 -16.68 10.69 20.55
CA PRO A 331 -17.14 10.84 19.17
C PRO A 331 -15.99 10.76 18.16
N SER A 332 -16.25 10.11 17.04
CA SER A 332 -15.33 9.97 15.91
C SER A 332 -16.08 10.20 14.58
N PRO A 333 -16.67 11.39 14.35
CA PRO A 333 -17.47 11.63 13.13
C PRO A 333 -16.62 11.41 11.85
N PRO A 334 -17.25 11.05 10.72
CA PRO A 334 -18.71 11.05 10.47
C PRO A 334 -19.45 9.82 10.99
N THR A 335 -18.75 8.77 11.45
CA THR A 335 -19.39 7.56 12.00
C THR A 335 -18.77 7.21 13.34
N SER A 336 -19.59 7.13 14.39
CA SER A 336 -19.17 6.78 15.75
C SER A 336 -19.84 5.49 16.21
N TYR A 337 -19.21 4.77 17.14
CA TYR A 337 -19.85 3.66 17.85
C TYR A 337 -19.88 3.94 19.34
N CYS A 338 -21.07 3.85 19.96
CA CYS A 338 -21.24 3.98 21.40
C CYS A 338 -21.45 2.59 22.06
N PRO A 339 -20.48 2.06 22.81
CA PRO A 339 -20.59 0.75 23.47
C PRO A 339 -21.73 0.69 24.50
N ALA A 340 -21.91 1.72 25.34
CA ALA A 340 -22.92 1.73 26.41
C ALA A 340 -24.35 1.52 25.91
N THR A 341 -24.67 2.00 24.71
CA THR A 341 -26.00 1.88 24.12
C THR A 341 -26.06 0.89 22.97
N ASN A 342 -24.91 0.33 22.56
CA ASN A 342 -24.73 -0.48 21.36
C ASN A 342 -25.30 0.22 20.12
N THR A 343 -24.85 1.45 19.85
CA THR A 343 -25.40 2.30 18.77
C THR A 343 -24.30 2.81 17.83
N LEU A 344 -24.51 2.62 16.53
CA LEU A 344 -23.81 3.32 15.46
C LEU A 344 -24.49 4.69 15.28
N VAL A 345 -23.72 5.76 15.42
CA VAL A 345 -24.17 7.14 15.19
C VAL A 345 -23.54 7.62 13.90
N VAL A 346 -24.37 8.10 12.97
CA VAL A 346 -23.95 8.56 11.64
C VAL A 346 -24.34 10.03 11.48
N ASP A 347 -23.34 10.88 11.28
CA ASP A 347 -23.55 12.22 10.74
C ASP A 347 -23.66 12.09 9.22
N LEU A 348 -24.89 12.18 8.70
CA LEU A 348 -25.15 11.88 7.29
C LEU A 348 -24.54 12.94 6.35
N ASP A 349 -24.54 14.21 6.77
CA ASP A 349 -24.02 15.32 5.96
C ASP A 349 -22.48 15.23 5.86
N GLU A 350 -21.80 14.96 6.98
CA GLU A 350 -20.35 14.73 6.94
C GLU A 350 -19.98 13.43 6.22
N LEU A 351 -20.79 12.38 6.36
CA LEU A 351 -20.57 11.11 5.65
C LEU A 351 -20.68 11.30 4.14
N GLU A 352 -21.69 12.03 3.66
CA GLU A 352 -21.87 12.38 2.25
C GLU A 352 -20.67 13.18 1.73
N ALA A 353 -20.18 14.15 2.50
CA ALA A 353 -19.04 14.97 2.11
C ALA A 353 -17.74 14.16 1.94
N VAL A 354 -17.54 13.12 2.75
CA VAL A 354 -16.38 12.21 2.63
C VAL A 354 -16.47 11.32 1.40
N GLY A 355 -17.68 11.01 0.93
CA GLY A 355 -17.92 10.17 -0.25
C GLY A 355 -17.80 10.89 -1.60
N VAL A 356 -17.44 12.18 -1.62
CA VAL A 356 -17.38 12.96 -2.86
C VAL A 356 -16.11 12.63 -3.65
N LYS A 357 -16.28 12.29 -4.93
CA LYS A 357 -15.17 12.07 -5.86
C LYS A 357 -14.43 13.37 -6.21
N PRO A 358 -13.09 13.34 -6.39
CA PRO A 358 -12.35 14.45 -6.99
C PRO A 358 -12.80 14.68 -8.44
N GLU A 359 -12.61 15.90 -8.96
CA GLU A 359 -12.84 16.18 -10.38
C GLU A 359 -11.90 15.35 -11.28
N ASP A 360 -12.44 14.82 -12.39
CA ASP A 360 -11.70 14.03 -13.36
C ASP A 360 -10.48 14.79 -13.93
N GLY A 361 -9.34 14.09 -14.04
CA GLY A 361 -8.14 14.61 -14.70
C GLY A 361 -7.12 15.32 -13.79
N GLN A 362 -7.34 15.34 -12.47
CA GLN A 362 -6.31 15.79 -11.54
C GLN A 362 -5.18 14.74 -11.44
N VAL A 363 -4.02 15.05 -12.03
CA VAL A 363 -2.81 14.22 -11.95
C VAL A 363 -2.49 13.93 -10.49
N GLY A 364 -2.45 12.66 -10.10
CA GLY A 364 -2.08 12.22 -8.76
C GLY A 364 -3.22 12.18 -7.72
N ALA A 365 -4.49 12.28 -8.13
CA ALA A 365 -5.61 12.17 -7.21
C ALA A 365 -5.78 10.75 -6.62
N LEU A 366 -6.11 10.67 -5.33
CA LEU A 366 -6.46 9.42 -4.65
C LEU A 366 -7.79 8.84 -5.15
N ALA A 367 -8.03 7.56 -4.87
CA ALA A 367 -9.32 6.93 -5.13
C ALA A 367 -10.25 7.36 -4.01
N LEU A 368 -11.12 8.31 -4.25
CA LEU A 368 -12.16 8.70 -3.30
C LEU A 368 -13.51 8.56 -4.00
N GLY A 369 -14.53 8.25 -3.22
CA GLY A 369 -15.88 7.90 -3.67
C GLY A 369 -16.70 7.36 -2.51
N ASP A 370 -17.86 6.78 -2.80
CA ASP A 370 -18.82 6.34 -1.79
C ASP A 370 -18.25 5.38 -0.74
N ASN A 371 -17.33 4.49 -1.10
CA ASN A 371 -16.73 3.57 -0.13
C ASN A 371 -15.64 4.22 0.72
N SER A 372 -15.19 5.43 0.39
CA SER A 372 -14.45 6.27 1.35
C SER A 372 -15.33 6.59 2.58
N ALA A 373 -16.64 6.65 2.39
CA ALA A 373 -17.63 6.82 3.46
C ALA A 373 -18.12 5.48 4.03
N TYR A 374 -18.55 4.52 3.20
CA TYR A 374 -19.07 3.25 3.70
C TYR A 374 -18.04 2.42 4.45
N SER A 375 -16.74 2.49 4.09
CA SER A 375 -15.69 1.82 4.87
C SER A 375 -15.57 2.37 6.30
N LEU A 376 -15.92 3.64 6.54
CA LEU A 376 -16.00 4.20 7.90
C LEU A 376 -17.15 3.58 8.69
N LEU A 377 -18.34 3.52 8.10
CA LEU A 377 -19.51 2.86 8.69
C LEU A 377 -19.23 1.40 9.00
N ILE A 378 -18.67 0.66 8.03
CA ILE A 378 -18.27 -0.75 8.19
C ILE A 378 -17.27 -0.87 9.36
N SER A 379 -16.29 0.03 9.47
CA SER A 379 -15.31 -0.01 10.56
C SER A 379 -15.96 0.13 11.93
N ARG A 380 -16.93 1.03 12.09
CA ARG A 380 -17.63 1.21 13.36
C ARG A 380 -18.50 0.00 13.70
N TYR A 381 -19.12 -0.62 12.69
CA TYR A 381 -19.80 -1.91 12.87
C TYR A 381 -18.81 -3.00 13.32
N MET A 382 -17.59 -3.04 12.77
CA MET A 382 -16.57 -3.98 13.22
C MET A 382 -16.14 -3.73 14.68
N VAL A 383 -16.14 -2.48 15.16
CA VAL A 383 -15.96 -2.17 16.58
C VAL A 383 -17.11 -2.75 17.41
N ALA A 384 -18.36 -2.68 16.94
CA ALA A 384 -19.50 -3.30 17.60
C ALA A 384 -19.37 -4.83 17.73
N LEU A 385 -18.87 -5.51 16.69
CA LEU A 385 -18.59 -6.95 16.74
C LEU A 385 -17.48 -7.30 17.73
N GLN A 386 -16.47 -6.44 17.87
CA GLN A 386 -15.43 -6.60 18.89
C GLN A 386 -16.00 -6.43 20.30
N HIS A 387 -16.91 -5.46 20.48
CA HIS A 387 -17.59 -5.20 21.75
C HIS A 387 -18.46 -6.40 22.17
N GLU A 388 -19.24 -6.99 21.26
CA GLU A 388 -20.04 -8.19 21.53
C GLU A 388 -19.18 -9.37 22.02
N ARG A 389 -17.92 -9.45 21.57
CA ARG A 389 -16.96 -10.48 21.97
C ARG A 389 -16.22 -10.16 23.28
N GLY A 390 -16.48 -9.02 23.90
CA GLY A 390 -15.85 -8.58 25.14
C GLY A 390 -14.36 -8.25 24.97
N LEU A 391 -13.95 -7.80 23.78
CA LEU A 391 -12.57 -7.43 23.49
C LEU A 391 -12.30 -5.99 23.93
N VAL A 392 -11.03 -5.68 24.21
CA VAL A 392 -10.56 -4.30 24.43
C VAL A 392 -10.75 -3.50 23.15
N LEU A 393 -11.30 -2.28 23.25
CA LEU A 393 -11.70 -1.47 22.10
C LEU A 393 -10.91 -0.16 21.96
N ASP A 394 -10.11 0.21 22.96
CA ASP A 394 -9.47 1.51 23.15
C ASP A 394 -7.93 1.38 23.19
N ASN A 395 -7.36 0.66 22.22
CA ASN A 395 -5.93 0.56 22.06
C ASN A 395 -5.50 0.36 20.59
N ALA A 396 -4.20 0.44 20.35
CA ALA A 396 -3.62 0.28 19.01
C ALA A 396 -3.91 -1.10 18.38
N GLN A 397 -3.97 -2.17 19.19
CA GLN A 397 -4.35 -3.50 18.71
C GLN A 397 -5.81 -3.54 18.24
N ALA A 398 -6.72 -2.88 18.96
CA ALA A 398 -8.11 -2.73 18.56
C ALA A 398 -8.21 -1.97 17.23
N ALA A 399 -7.45 -0.89 17.06
CA ALA A 399 -7.39 -0.14 15.80
C ALA A 399 -6.97 -1.01 14.60
N LEU A 400 -5.88 -1.78 14.73
CA LEU A 400 -5.43 -2.70 13.68
C LEU A 400 -6.40 -3.88 13.47
N ARG A 401 -7.02 -4.37 14.55
CA ARG A 401 -8.06 -5.41 14.46
C ARG A 401 -9.29 -4.89 13.73
N THR A 402 -9.71 -3.65 13.97
CA THR A 402 -10.79 -2.98 13.24
C THR A 402 -10.46 -2.93 11.75
N ALA A 403 -9.26 -2.46 11.39
CA ALA A 403 -8.81 -2.42 9.99
C ALA A 403 -8.89 -3.81 9.32
N CYS A 404 -8.39 -4.84 10.01
CA CYS A 404 -8.44 -6.22 9.53
C CYS A 404 -9.87 -6.73 9.37
N LEU A 405 -10.74 -6.53 10.37
CA LEU A 405 -12.14 -6.94 10.28
C LEU A 405 -12.90 -6.18 9.19
N THR A 406 -12.57 -4.90 8.95
CA THR A 406 -13.12 -4.14 7.82
C THR A 406 -12.69 -4.76 6.49
N GLY A 407 -11.44 -5.20 6.36
CA GLY A 407 -10.99 -5.96 5.19
C GLY A 407 -11.76 -7.27 4.99
N VAL A 408 -12.06 -8.00 6.07
CA VAL A 408 -12.93 -9.20 6.01
C VAL A 408 -14.34 -8.84 5.52
N ALA A 409 -14.90 -7.74 6.01
CA ALA A 409 -16.21 -7.25 5.59
C ALA A 409 -16.21 -6.86 4.11
N THR A 410 -15.19 -6.12 3.64
CA THR A 410 -15.03 -5.75 2.24
C THR A 410 -14.98 -6.98 1.34
N ALA A 411 -14.18 -8.00 1.69
CA ALA A 411 -14.12 -9.25 0.91
C ALA A 411 -15.44 -10.05 0.92
N LYS A 412 -16.23 -9.97 2.00
CA LYS A 412 -17.55 -10.63 2.05
C LYS A 412 -18.60 -9.87 1.26
N LEU A 413 -18.56 -8.55 1.29
CA LEU A 413 -19.48 -7.67 0.57
C LEU A 413 -19.11 -7.55 -0.92
N SER A 414 -17.94 -8.03 -1.35
CA SER A 414 -17.60 -8.15 -2.76
C SER A 414 -18.39 -9.26 -3.49
N GLN A 415 -19.14 -10.07 -2.73
CA GLN A 415 -20.15 -10.99 -3.23
C GLN A 415 -21.53 -10.37 -2.99
N PRO A 416 -22.51 -10.53 -3.91
CA PRO A 416 -23.84 -9.96 -3.74
C PRO A 416 -24.53 -10.42 -2.46
N VAL A 417 -24.97 -9.48 -1.62
CA VAL A 417 -25.72 -9.72 -0.39
C VAL A 417 -27.11 -9.08 -0.50
N THR A 418 -28.15 -9.91 -0.50
CA THR A 418 -29.54 -9.43 -0.46
C THR A 418 -29.98 -9.17 0.97
N THR A 419 -30.41 -7.93 1.24
CA THR A 419 -30.93 -7.49 2.54
C THR A 419 -32.38 -7.98 2.75
N PRO A 420 -32.91 -7.96 3.99
CA PRO A 420 -34.30 -8.34 4.26
C PRO A 420 -35.34 -7.51 3.50
N GLU A 421 -35.02 -6.26 3.16
CA GLU A 421 -35.90 -5.37 2.39
C GLU A 421 -35.82 -5.62 0.87
N GLY A 422 -34.93 -6.51 0.42
CA GLY A 422 -34.78 -6.89 -0.98
C GLY A 422 -33.73 -6.10 -1.75
N ASN A 423 -33.03 -5.16 -1.11
CA ASN A 423 -31.89 -4.46 -1.70
C ASN A 423 -30.71 -5.41 -1.83
N THR A 424 -29.86 -5.23 -2.84
CA THR A 424 -28.63 -6.02 -3.00
C THR A 424 -27.43 -5.11 -2.87
N ILE A 425 -26.55 -5.41 -1.91
CA ILE A 425 -25.27 -4.73 -1.70
C ILE A 425 -24.17 -5.58 -2.32
N VAL A 426 -23.31 -4.95 -3.13
CA VAL A 426 -22.09 -5.55 -3.67
C VAL A 426 -21.04 -4.45 -3.78
N LEU A 427 -19.85 -4.70 -3.23
CA LEU A 427 -18.68 -3.83 -3.41
C LEU A 427 -17.91 -4.28 -4.66
N THR A 428 -17.42 -3.30 -5.41
CA THR A 428 -16.66 -3.45 -6.63
C THR A 428 -15.15 -3.29 -6.38
N ALA A 429 -14.34 -3.38 -7.44
CA ALA A 429 -12.90 -3.16 -7.34
C ALA A 429 -12.57 -1.73 -6.90
N GLY A 430 -13.38 -0.75 -7.35
CA GLY A 430 -13.25 0.66 -6.99
C GLY A 430 -13.40 0.92 -5.51
N ASP A 431 -14.40 0.28 -4.91
CA ASP A 431 -14.65 0.37 -3.48
C ASP A 431 -13.43 -0.04 -2.65
N VAL A 432 -12.69 -1.07 -3.07
CA VAL A 432 -11.49 -1.52 -2.35
C VAL A 432 -10.41 -0.43 -2.39
N ASP A 433 -10.20 0.18 -3.54
CA ASP A 433 -9.21 1.24 -3.73
C ASP A 433 -9.57 2.52 -2.94
N GLU A 434 -10.87 2.81 -2.84
CA GLU A 434 -11.39 3.90 -2.02
C GLU A 434 -11.20 3.66 -0.53
N ALA A 435 -11.44 2.42 -0.06
CA ALA A 435 -11.15 2.05 1.33
C ALA A 435 -9.65 2.17 1.65
N VAL A 436 -8.78 1.71 0.74
CA VAL A 436 -7.32 1.82 0.90
C VAL A 436 -6.88 3.29 0.96
N SER A 437 -7.45 4.15 0.12
CA SER A 437 -7.19 5.59 0.13
C SER A 437 -7.69 6.25 1.43
N GLY A 438 -8.92 5.94 1.86
CA GLY A 438 -9.52 6.44 3.10
C GLY A 438 -8.76 6.02 4.37
N ILE A 439 -8.18 4.82 4.38
CA ILE A 439 -7.30 4.33 5.46
C ILE A 439 -6.06 5.22 5.61
N LEU A 440 -5.49 5.74 4.52
CA LEU A 440 -4.32 6.62 4.58
C LEU A 440 -4.67 8.04 4.97
N THR A 441 -5.75 8.59 4.43
CA THR A 441 -6.10 10.01 4.58
C THR A 441 -6.75 10.31 5.92
N THR A 442 -7.72 9.50 6.35
CA THR A 442 -8.48 9.72 7.59
C THR A 442 -7.96 8.88 8.74
N GLY A 443 -7.48 7.66 8.46
CA GLY A 443 -7.13 6.68 9.47
C GLY A 443 -8.30 6.09 10.26
N LEU A 444 -9.51 6.65 10.11
CA LEU A 444 -10.66 6.31 10.94
C LEU A 444 -11.15 4.88 10.65
N VAL A 445 -11.06 4.40 9.41
CA VAL A 445 -11.30 2.98 9.06
C VAL A 445 -10.44 2.03 9.92
N ALA A 446 -9.22 2.45 10.23
CA ALA A 446 -8.21 1.69 10.97
C ALA A 446 -7.97 2.28 12.36
N SER A 447 -9.05 2.61 13.08
CA SER A 447 -9.00 3.22 14.40
C SER A 447 -9.77 2.43 15.46
N ASP A 448 -9.45 2.72 16.71
CA ASP A 448 -10.12 2.20 17.89
C ASP A 448 -11.50 2.86 18.08
N VAL A 449 -12.20 2.54 19.17
CA VAL A 449 -13.55 3.09 19.44
C VAL A 449 -13.59 4.61 19.57
N ASN A 450 -12.48 5.26 19.93
CA ASN A 450 -12.38 6.70 20.11
C ASN A 450 -11.89 7.43 18.85
N GLY A 451 -11.65 6.69 17.76
CA GLY A 451 -11.07 7.23 16.54
C GLY A 451 -9.53 7.33 16.58
N ASP A 452 -8.86 6.79 17.60
CA ASP A 452 -7.40 6.80 17.67
C ASP A 452 -6.82 5.68 16.79
N SER A 453 -5.85 6.02 15.94
CA SER A 453 -5.25 5.12 14.96
C SER A 453 -3.74 4.96 15.19
N VAL A 454 -3.13 3.92 14.62
CA VAL A 454 -1.68 3.77 14.67
C VAL A 454 -1.00 4.77 13.72
N PRO A 455 0.21 5.27 14.04
CA PRO A 455 0.85 6.33 13.23
C PRO A 455 1.08 5.95 11.76
N SER A 456 1.46 4.68 11.51
CA SER A 456 1.80 4.24 10.17
C SER A 456 0.60 3.69 9.39
N GLY A 457 0.24 4.37 8.31
CA GLY A 457 -0.58 3.91 7.19
C GLY A 457 -0.13 2.59 6.60
N PHE A 458 1.17 2.32 6.62
CA PHE A 458 1.70 1.02 6.21
C PHE A 458 1.11 -0.12 7.05
N SER A 459 1.13 0.02 8.39
CA SER A 459 0.58 -0.98 9.31
C SER A 459 -0.94 -1.06 9.21
N ARG A 460 -1.61 0.07 8.97
CA ARG A 460 -3.07 0.13 8.76
C ARG A 460 -3.50 -0.63 7.51
N ILE A 461 -2.83 -0.41 6.38
CA ILE A 461 -3.10 -1.13 5.13
C ILE A 461 -2.73 -2.61 5.24
N ASP A 462 -1.60 -2.95 5.87
CA ASP A 462 -1.23 -4.36 6.07
C ASP A 462 -2.31 -5.10 6.87
N ALA A 463 -2.82 -4.50 7.96
CA ALA A 463 -3.90 -5.08 8.72
C ALA A 463 -5.17 -5.28 7.89
N PHE A 464 -5.58 -4.27 7.11
CA PHE A 464 -6.71 -4.38 6.18
C PHE A 464 -6.51 -5.52 5.17
N ARG A 465 -5.33 -5.62 4.54
CA ARG A 465 -4.99 -6.69 3.59
C ARG A 465 -5.06 -8.09 4.21
N VAL A 466 -4.64 -8.23 5.47
CA VAL A 466 -4.76 -9.51 6.19
C VAL A 466 -6.21 -9.96 6.29
N GLY A 467 -7.13 -9.01 6.43
CA GLY A 467 -8.57 -9.24 6.45
C GLY A 467 -9.12 -9.67 5.09
N ILE A 468 -8.79 -8.91 4.04
CA ILE A 468 -9.17 -9.22 2.65
C ILE A 468 -8.78 -10.66 2.28
N LEU A 469 -7.58 -11.09 2.68
CA LEU A 469 -7.03 -12.41 2.39
C LEU A 469 -7.31 -13.47 3.47
N GLY A 470 -8.21 -13.18 4.39
CA GLY A 470 -8.37 -13.95 5.61
C GLY A 470 -9.81 -14.06 6.08
N ASP A 471 -9.93 -14.32 7.37
CA ASP A 471 -11.21 -14.42 8.06
C ASP A 471 -11.11 -13.72 9.43
N GLU A 472 -12.25 -13.66 10.11
CA GLU A 472 -12.35 -13.04 11.43
C GLU A 472 -11.40 -13.69 12.44
N ALA A 473 -11.21 -15.01 12.37
CA ALA A 473 -10.35 -15.75 13.29
C ALA A 473 -8.88 -15.37 13.11
N ARG A 474 -8.44 -15.15 11.87
CA ARG A 474 -7.10 -14.65 11.55
C ARG A 474 -6.88 -13.25 12.11
N CYS A 475 -7.85 -12.34 11.96
CA CYS A 475 -7.77 -11.00 12.52
C CYS A 475 -7.67 -11.03 14.05
N LEU A 476 -8.51 -11.82 14.71
CA LEU A 476 -8.51 -11.97 16.18
C LEU A 476 -7.22 -12.57 16.72
N LYS A 477 -6.64 -13.54 16.00
CA LYS A 477 -5.39 -14.18 16.40
C LYS A 477 -4.19 -13.24 16.20
N ARG A 478 -4.18 -12.44 15.13
CA ARG A 478 -3.07 -11.54 14.80
C ARG A 478 -3.07 -10.29 15.68
N PHE A 479 -4.25 -9.76 16.00
CA PHE A 479 -4.44 -8.51 16.73
C PHE A 479 -5.24 -8.77 18.02
N SER A 480 -4.72 -9.68 18.85
CA SER A 480 -5.37 -10.17 20.07
C SER A 480 -5.22 -9.21 21.24
#